data_AF-A0A948UID2-F1
#
_entry.id   AF-A0A948UID2-F1
#
_cell.length_a   1.000
_cell.length_b   1.000
_cell.length_c   1.000
_cell.angle_alpha   90.00
_cell.angle_beta   90.00
_cell.angle_gamma   90.00
#
_symmetry.space_group_name_H-M   'P 1'
#
loop_
_entity.id
_entity.type
_entity.pdbx_description
1 polymer ?
#
loop_
_entity_poly.entity_id
_entity_poly.type
_entity_poly.pdbx_seq_one_letter_code
_entity_poly.pdbx_strand_id
1 'polypeptide(L)'
;MSNFNANDNQVRGGIYLCQVNEEISCGACCGLYNVVNPSYESIMEMLTWRTNTFSHVKREMDAILAFKEKVEDREPQERPFPDFHHCPYIGLVGKKRSRVGCLLHPLLDENKGIDFRGLSFYGGMACRVYFCPTYNNLPAVFKEIVRETASNWYAYGLVITEAKLLNTIFEEVAKRLNRPLTANSLLKNNGCLETVRELLDLKINWPFRRKSSSGPANYFFEDQLYSRPPINYETIGEPVSRHDILLQELESYFNSANDLQAAENLIDRLIHNVINQIFKPKLLFRRIII
;
A
#
# COMPACT_ATOMS: atom_id res chain seq x y z
N MET A 1 -9.30 -16.33 -12.49
CA MET A 1 -8.17 -17.27 -12.55
C MET A 1 -7.01 -16.53 -11.91
N SER A 2 -6.59 -16.94 -10.71
CA SER A 2 -5.49 -16.28 -10.01
C SER A 2 -4.23 -16.41 -10.88
N ASN A 3 -3.74 -15.28 -11.39
CA ASN A 3 -2.42 -15.25 -12.03
C ASN A 3 -1.39 -15.45 -10.92
N PHE A 4 -1.02 -16.71 -10.68
CA PHE A 4 0.11 -17.05 -9.83
C PHE A 4 1.31 -16.25 -10.31
N ASN A 5 1.88 -15.43 -9.43
CA ASN A 5 3.13 -14.77 -9.72
C ASN A 5 4.21 -15.85 -9.56
N ALA A 6 5.10 -16.00 -10.56
CA ALA A 6 6.14 -17.02 -10.53
C ALA A 6 7.04 -16.95 -9.27
N ASN A 7 7.02 -15.81 -8.56
CA ASN A 7 7.78 -15.58 -7.35
C ASN A 7 7.02 -15.91 -6.04
N ASP A 8 5.74 -16.28 -6.10
CA ASP A 8 4.90 -16.51 -4.91
C ASP A 8 5.49 -17.59 -3.98
N ASN A 9 5.99 -18.69 -4.56
CA ASN A 9 6.61 -19.79 -3.80
C ASN A 9 8.03 -19.49 -3.31
N GLN A 10 8.61 -18.35 -3.67
CA GLN A 10 10.00 -17.99 -3.33
C GLN A 10 10.08 -17.04 -2.12
N VAL A 11 8.95 -16.67 -1.54
CA VAL A 11 8.87 -15.69 -0.45
C VAL A 11 8.17 -16.23 0.78
N ARG A 12 8.54 -15.67 1.94
CA ARG A 12 7.88 -15.99 3.21
C ARG A 12 6.40 -15.63 3.13
N GLY A 13 5.55 -16.55 3.57
CA GLY A 13 4.10 -16.40 3.52
C GLY A 13 3.48 -16.57 2.13
N GLY A 14 4.23 -17.10 1.15
CA GLY A 14 3.71 -17.74 -0.07
C GLY A 14 3.07 -16.82 -1.11
N ILE A 15 3.11 -15.50 -0.93
CA ILE A 15 2.48 -14.52 -1.81
C ILE A 15 3.45 -13.34 -2.00
N TYR A 16 3.91 -13.12 -3.23
CA TYR A 16 4.77 -12.00 -3.60
C TYR A 16 3.97 -10.71 -3.69
N LEU A 17 4.49 -9.63 -3.10
CA LEU A 17 3.78 -8.35 -2.90
C LEU A 17 4.44 -7.18 -3.63
N CYS A 18 5.72 -7.25 -4.01
CA CYS A 18 6.42 -6.05 -4.48
C CYS A 18 6.13 -5.71 -5.96
N GLN A 19 6.05 -6.73 -6.83
CA GLN A 19 5.81 -6.60 -8.28
C GLN A 19 4.77 -7.65 -8.67
N VAL A 20 3.49 -7.31 -8.54
CA VAL A 20 2.38 -8.28 -8.61
C VAL A 20 2.02 -8.61 -10.05
N ASN A 21 1.72 -7.60 -10.86
CA ASN A 21 1.39 -7.71 -12.28
C ASN A 21 1.74 -6.39 -12.99
N GLU A 22 1.38 -6.20 -14.27
CA GLU A 22 1.75 -4.99 -15.05
C GLU A 22 1.19 -3.66 -14.50
N GLU A 23 0.18 -3.69 -13.63
CA GLU A 23 -0.49 -2.48 -13.10
C GLU A 23 -0.33 -2.36 -11.57
N ILE A 24 -0.13 -3.47 -10.88
CA ILE A 24 -0.03 -3.54 -9.42
C ILE A 24 1.40 -3.85 -8.98
N SER A 25 1.95 -2.96 -8.17
CA SER A 25 3.28 -3.04 -7.55
C SER A 25 3.33 -2.14 -6.32
N CYS A 26 4.31 -2.35 -5.45
CA CYS A 26 4.54 -1.52 -4.28
C CYS A 26 5.93 -0.88 -4.34
N GLY A 27 5.98 0.44 -4.14
CA GLY A 27 7.21 1.24 -4.04
C GLY A 27 7.54 1.69 -2.62
N ALA A 28 6.81 1.23 -1.61
CA ALA A 28 6.88 1.78 -0.27
C ALA A 28 8.28 1.69 0.35
N CYS A 29 8.98 0.56 0.23
CA CYS A 29 10.36 0.38 0.74
C CYS A 29 11.40 1.28 0.04
N CYS A 30 11.08 1.85 -1.13
CA CYS A 30 11.91 2.86 -1.78
C CYS A 30 11.61 4.28 -1.28
N GLY A 31 10.77 4.41 -0.24
CA GLY A 31 10.34 5.69 0.31
C GLY A 31 9.32 6.42 -0.55
N LEU A 32 8.63 5.75 -1.49
CA LEU A 32 7.76 6.40 -2.48
C LEU A 32 6.78 7.42 -1.90
N TYR A 33 6.19 7.09 -0.75
CA TYR A 33 5.19 7.90 -0.08
C TYR A 33 5.79 8.82 1.00
N ASN A 34 7.10 8.73 1.26
CA ASN A 34 7.81 9.59 2.21
C ASN A 34 8.18 10.92 1.54
N VAL A 35 7.17 11.68 1.12
CA VAL A 35 7.30 12.97 0.44
C VAL A 35 6.32 13.97 1.03
N VAL A 36 6.58 15.27 0.86
CA VAL A 36 5.75 16.35 1.41
C VAL A 36 4.29 16.27 0.93
N ASN A 37 4.10 16.01 -0.37
CA ASN A 37 2.78 15.81 -0.96
C ASN A 37 2.63 14.38 -1.48
N PRO A 38 2.09 13.44 -0.68
CA PRO A 38 1.94 12.06 -1.08
C PRO A 38 0.69 11.82 -1.94
N SER A 39 0.05 12.84 -2.54
CA SER A 39 -1.12 12.63 -3.41
C SER A 39 -0.77 11.82 -4.65
N TYR A 40 -1.77 11.13 -5.22
CA TYR A 40 -1.58 10.35 -6.44
C TYR A 40 -1.00 11.19 -7.58
N GLU A 41 -1.55 12.38 -7.80
CA GLU A 41 -1.17 13.28 -8.88
C GLU A 41 0.29 13.74 -8.73
N SER A 42 0.68 14.15 -7.53
CA SER A 42 2.04 14.62 -7.25
C SER A 42 3.06 13.50 -7.41
N ILE A 43 2.77 12.31 -6.87
CA ILE A 43 3.66 11.15 -7.03
C ILE A 43 3.71 10.70 -8.49
N MET A 44 2.59 10.68 -9.21
CA MET A 44 2.56 10.29 -10.62
C MET A 44 3.35 11.27 -11.49
N GLU A 45 3.27 12.57 -11.22
CA GLU A 45 4.09 13.58 -11.89
C GLU A 45 5.59 13.35 -11.63
N MET A 46 5.97 13.18 -10.35
CA MET A 46 7.35 12.89 -9.95
C MET A 46 7.90 11.64 -10.66
N LEU A 47 7.17 10.52 -10.59
CA LEU A 47 7.56 9.27 -11.21
C LEU A 47 7.66 9.39 -12.73
N THR A 48 6.73 10.09 -13.38
CA THR A 48 6.74 10.32 -14.83
C THR A 48 7.98 11.12 -15.23
N TRP A 49 8.28 12.20 -14.52
CA TRP A 49 9.46 13.02 -14.78
C TRP A 49 10.76 12.23 -14.60
N ARG A 50 10.89 11.49 -13.49
CA ARG A 50 12.07 10.65 -13.22
C ARG A 50 12.27 9.61 -14.31
N THR A 51 11.21 8.91 -14.69
CA THR A 51 11.25 7.86 -15.72
C THR A 51 11.66 8.41 -17.08
N ASN A 52 11.05 9.52 -17.50
CA ASN A 52 11.37 10.17 -18.78
C ASN A 52 12.77 10.77 -18.77
N THR A 53 13.23 11.30 -17.64
CA THR A 53 14.58 11.86 -17.56
C THR A 53 15.62 10.74 -17.57
N PHE A 54 15.39 9.65 -16.82
CA PHE A 54 16.30 8.51 -16.74
C PHE A 54 16.40 7.71 -18.05
N SER A 55 15.37 7.72 -18.91
CA SER A 55 15.44 7.06 -20.22
C SER A 55 16.49 7.67 -21.15
N HIS A 56 16.93 8.90 -20.89
CA HIS A 56 17.98 9.58 -21.66
C HIS A 56 19.36 9.52 -21.00
N VAL A 57 19.46 8.93 -19.80
CA VAL A 57 20.71 8.81 -19.04
C VAL A 57 21.56 7.69 -19.62
N LYS A 58 22.84 7.96 -19.90
CA LYS A 58 23.77 6.91 -20.31
C LYS A 58 23.89 5.86 -19.20
N ARG A 59 23.98 4.58 -19.56
CA ARG A 59 24.15 3.47 -18.60
C ARG A 59 25.60 3.34 -18.15
N GLU A 60 26.12 4.43 -17.61
CA GLU A 60 27.46 4.63 -17.09
C GLU A 60 27.32 5.19 -15.66
N MET A 61 28.23 4.82 -14.76
CA MET A 61 28.12 5.17 -13.33
C MET A 61 27.96 6.67 -13.10
N ASP A 62 28.83 7.49 -13.70
CA ASP A 62 28.82 8.95 -13.50
C ASP A 62 27.51 9.58 -13.99
N ALA A 63 26.98 9.12 -15.12
CA ALA A 63 25.71 9.61 -15.65
C ALA A 63 24.52 9.24 -14.77
N ILE A 64 24.53 8.04 -14.18
CA ILE A 64 23.49 7.60 -13.24
C ILE A 64 23.57 8.40 -11.93
N LEU A 65 24.77 8.66 -11.41
CA LEU A 65 24.97 9.47 -10.21
C LEU A 65 24.55 10.93 -10.45
N ALA A 66 24.91 11.52 -11.59
CA ALA A 66 24.46 12.85 -11.99
C ALA A 66 22.92 12.94 -12.12
N PHE A 67 22.25 11.86 -12.53
CA PHE A 67 20.79 11.80 -12.50
C PHE A 67 20.23 11.90 -11.09
N LYS A 68 20.83 11.20 -10.11
CA LYS A 68 20.44 11.30 -8.70
C LYS A 68 20.56 12.74 -8.20
N GLU A 69 21.68 13.41 -8.47
CA GLU A 69 21.89 14.81 -8.07
C GLU A 69 20.79 15.71 -8.65
N LYS A 70 20.46 15.52 -9.94
CA LYS A 70 19.37 16.25 -10.60
C LYS A 70 17.99 16.01 -9.97
N VAL A 71 17.73 14.80 -9.47
CA VAL A 71 16.49 14.49 -8.72
C VAL A 71 16.50 15.22 -7.38
N GLU A 72 17.62 15.17 -6.66
CA GLU A 72 17.78 15.79 -5.35
C GLU A 72 17.68 17.32 -5.41
N ASP A 73 18.21 17.95 -6.46
CA ASP A 73 18.12 19.39 -6.70
C ASP A 73 16.69 19.85 -7.07
N ARG A 74 15.94 19.00 -7.77
CA ARG A 74 14.59 19.34 -8.26
C ARG A 74 13.55 19.22 -7.15
N GLU A 75 13.66 18.18 -6.33
CA GLU A 75 12.59 17.77 -5.44
C GLU A 75 12.81 18.28 -4.02
N PRO A 76 11.75 18.65 -3.27
CA PRO A 76 11.89 18.99 -1.86
C PRO A 76 12.58 17.85 -1.12
N GLN A 77 13.55 18.16 -0.26
CA GLN A 77 14.24 17.16 0.55
C GLN A 77 13.64 16.98 1.95
N GLU A 78 12.63 17.78 2.30
CA GLU A 78 11.84 17.56 3.51
C GLU A 78 11.07 16.25 3.40
N ARG A 79 11.07 15.48 4.51
CA ARG A 79 10.49 14.15 4.59
C ARG A 79 9.66 14.03 5.86
N PRO A 80 8.44 13.45 5.79
CA PRO A 80 7.69 13.10 7.00
C PRO A 80 8.45 12.17 7.95
N PHE A 81 9.31 11.29 7.40
CA PHE A 81 10.19 10.41 8.14
C PHE A 81 11.66 10.66 7.71
N PRO A 82 12.40 11.55 8.40
CA PRO A 82 13.78 11.90 8.03
C PRO A 82 14.75 10.72 7.89
N ASP A 83 14.60 9.69 8.74
CA ASP A 83 15.47 8.50 8.71
C ASP A 83 15.06 7.48 7.63
N PHE A 84 13.97 7.73 6.90
CA PHE A 84 13.51 6.86 5.83
C PHE A 84 13.95 7.39 4.46
N HIS A 85 14.94 6.73 3.86
CA HIS A 85 15.46 7.13 2.56
C HIS A 85 14.38 7.13 1.46
N HIS A 86 14.28 8.25 0.75
CA HIS A 86 13.49 8.39 -0.47
C HIS A 86 14.39 8.17 -1.69
N CYS A 87 14.28 7.00 -2.33
CA CYS A 87 15.17 6.60 -3.42
C CYS A 87 14.96 7.47 -4.67
N PRO A 88 16.00 8.11 -5.23
CA PRO A 88 15.87 8.93 -6.44
C PRO A 88 15.60 8.08 -7.70
N TYR A 89 15.86 6.78 -7.62
CA TYR A 89 15.78 5.85 -8.76
C TYR A 89 14.48 5.03 -8.80
N ILE A 90 13.46 5.38 -8.01
CA ILE A 90 12.11 4.83 -8.23
C ILE A 90 11.43 5.59 -9.38
N GLY A 91 10.81 4.83 -10.29
CA GLY A 91 10.08 5.34 -11.45
C GLY A 91 9.00 4.37 -11.89
N LEU A 92 8.48 4.59 -13.10
CA LEU A 92 7.51 3.74 -13.76
C LEU A 92 8.23 2.68 -14.60
N VAL A 93 7.81 1.42 -14.46
CA VAL A 93 8.42 0.26 -15.11
C VAL A 93 7.36 -0.62 -15.78
N GLY A 94 7.82 -1.64 -16.51
CA GLY A 94 6.95 -2.50 -17.32
C GLY A 94 6.69 -1.91 -18.70
N LYS A 95 6.12 -2.70 -19.60
CA LYS A 95 5.99 -2.33 -21.02
C LYS A 95 5.12 -1.09 -21.21
N LYS A 96 4.10 -0.94 -20.36
CA LYS A 96 3.16 0.18 -20.37
C LYS A 96 3.57 1.33 -19.45
N ARG A 97 4.67 1.21 -18.70
CA ARG A 97 5.04 2.15 -17.62
C ARG A 97 3.87 2.43 -16.66
N SER A 98 3.09 1.39 -16.34
CA SER A 98 1.84 1.48 -15.57
C SER A 98 1.98 1.11 -14.09
N ARG A 99 3.18 0.76 -13.65
CA ARG A 99 3.47 0.34 -12.27
C ARG A 99 4.80 0.92 -11.82
N VAL A 100 5.03 0.97 -10.52
CA VAL A 100 6.26 1.50 -9.94
C VAL A 100 7.36 0.45 -9.83
N GLY A 101 8.61 0.87 -9.95
CA GLY A 101 9.75 -0.01 -9.80
C GLY A 101 11.09 0.71 -9.84
N CYS A 102 12.16 -0.06 -9.74
CA CYS A 102 13.52 0.47 -9.69
C CYS A 102 14.07 0.68 -11.10
N LEU A 103 14.48 1.91 -11.41
CA LEU A 103 15.10 2.28 -12.68
C LEU A 103 16.52 1.70 -12.85
N LEU A 104 17.14 1.25 -11.75
CA LEU A 104 18.45 0.59 -11.75
C LEU A 104 18.37 -0.94 -11.89
N HIS A 105 17.16 -1.50 -11.94
CA HIS A 105 16.97 -2.95 -11.93
C HIS A 105 17.49 -3.59 -13.24
N PRO A 106 18.17 -4.74 -13.20
CA PRO A 106 18.71 -5.39 -14.41
C PRO A 106 17.64 -5.86 -15.40
N LEU A 107 16.41 -6.07 -14.92
CA LEU A 107 15.25 -6.45 -15.76
C LEU A 107 14.60 -5.26 -16.49
N LEU A 108 15.10 -4.04 -16.30
CA LEU A 108 14.72 -2.92 -17.15
C LEU A 108 15.45 -3.09 -18.49
N ASP A 109 14.72 -3.12 -19.60
CA ASP A 109 15.28 -3.40 -20.94
C ASP A 109 16.47 -2.47 -21.27
N GLU A 110 16.33 -1.19 -20.90
CA GLU A 110 17.36 -0.18 -21.10
C GLU A 110 18.66 -0.47 -20.33
N ASN A 111 18.63 -1.29 -19.27
CA ASN A 111 19.80 -1.66 -18.48
C ASN A 111 20.52 -2.91 -19.03
N LYS A 112 19.96 -3.60 -20.03
CA LYS A 112 20.59 -4.74 -20.73
C LYS A 112 21.12 -5.84 -19.78
N GLY A 113 20.39 -6.12 -18.71
CA GLY A 113 20.77 -7.14 -17.72
C GLY A 113 21.83 -6.70 -16.69
N ILE A 114 22.36 -5.47 -16.78
CA ILE A 114 23.32 -4.95 -15.81
C ILE A 114 22.58 -4.48 -14.55
N ASP A 115 23.02 -4.96 -13.39
CA ASP A 115 22.45 -4.59 -12.12
C ASP A 115 23.10 -3.32 -11.56
N PHE A 116 22.46 -2.17 -11.79
CA PHE A 116 22.96 -0.89 -11.31
C PHE A 116 22.54 -0.58 -9.87
N ARG A 117 21.79 -1.45 -9.19
CA ARG A 117 21.25 -1.16 -7.84
C ARG A 117 22.33 -0.93 -6.78
N GLY A 118 23.58 -1.34 -7.05
CA GLY A 118 24.75 -0.97 -6.24
C GLY A 118 24.97 0.55 -6.11
N LEU A 119 24.40 1.36 -7.01
CA LEU A 119 24.47 2.83 -6.98
C LEU A 119 23.36 3.48 -6.14
N SER A 120 22.43 2.69 -5.59
CA SER A 120 21.39 3.18 -4.67
C SER A 120 21.88 3.22 -3.23
N PHE A 121 21.21 4.01 -2.38
CA PHE A 121 21.57 4.17 -0.97
C PHE A 121 21.65 2.84 -0.19
N TYR A 122 20.65 1.96 -0.36
CA TYR A 122 20.63 0.66 0.31
C TYR A 122 21.54 -0.38 -0.39
N GLY A 123 21.90 -0.15 -1.65
CA GLY A 123 22.67 -1.09 -2.46
C GLY A 123 21.85 -2.30 -2.96
N GLY A 124 22.42 -3.02 -3.93
CA GLY A 124 21.72 -4.10 -4.62
C GLY A 124 21.33 -5.29 -3.73
N MET A 125 22.17 -5.64 -2.75
CA MET A 125 21.88 -6.78 -1.85
C MET A 125 20.70 -6.48 -0.94
N ALA A 126 20.70 -5.34 -0.24
CA ALA A 126 19.61 -4.97 0.66
C ALA A 126 18.27 -4.88 -0.10
N CYS A 127 18.26 -4.23 -1.28
CA CYS A 127 17.07 -4.16 -2.12
C CYS A 127 16.58 -5.53 -2.62
N ARG A 128 17.45 -6.54 -2.70
CA ARG A 128 17.10 -7.89 -3.15
C ARG A 128 16.52 -8.76 -2.04
N VAL A 129 17.01 -8.62 -0.81
CA VAL A 129 16.71 -9.55 0.29
C VAL A 129 15.71 -8.99 1.30
N TYR A 130 15.48 -7.67 1.29
CA TYR A 130 14.54 -7.05 2.22
C TYR A 130 13.08 -7.34 1.84
N PHE A 131 12.32 -7.82 2.82
CA PHE A 131 10.87 -7.98 2.75
C PHE A 131 10.25 -7.25 3.94
N CYS A 132 9.25 -6.40 3.68
CA CYS A 132 8.58 -5.66 4.75
C CYS A 132 7.79 -6.61 5.68
N PRO A 133 7.42 -6.16 6.90
CA PRO A 133 6.77 -7.02 7.88
C PRO A 133 5.48 -7.69 7.39
N THR A 134 4.77 -7.12 6.42
CA THR A 134 3.59 -7.76 5.80
C THR A 134 3.88 -9.16 5.28
N TYR A 135 5.10 -9.44 4.77
CA TYR A 135 5.45 -10.79 4.32
C TYR A 135 5.40 -11.83 5.45
N ASN A 136 5.74 -11.45 6.68
CA ASN A 136 5.75 -12.36 7.83
C ASN A 136 4.45 -12.29 8.63
N ASN A 137 3.87 -11.10 8.77
CA ASN A 137 2.84 -10.81 9.77
C ASN A 137 1.42 -10.83 9.21
N LEU A 138 1.25 -10.82 7.89
CA LEU A 138 -0.07 -10.88 7.25
C LEU A 138 -0.35 -12.31 6.72
N PRO A 139 -1.48 -12.95 7.09
CA PRO A 139 -1.89 -14.23 6.53
C PRO A 139 -1.98 -14.23 5.00
N ALA A 140 -1.65 -15.36 4.37
CA ALA A 140 -1.65 -15.51 2.91
C ALA A 140 -3.01 -15.14 2.28
N VAL A 141 -4.11 -15.52 2.92
CA VAL A 141 -5.46 -15.19 2.46
C VAL A 141 -5.71 -13.67 2.42
N PHE A 142 -5.21 -12.90 3.41
CA PHE A 142 -5.38 -11.45 3.43
C PHE A 142 -4.49 -10.79 2.36
N LYS A 143 -3.27 -11.29 2.16
CA LYS A 143 -2.40 -10.85 1.06
C LYS A 143 -3.06 -11.02 -0.31
N GLU A 144 -3.67 -12.18 -0.54
CA GLU A 144 -4.40 -12.48 -1.78
C GLU A 144 -5.58 -11.53 -1.98
N ILE A 145 -6.39 -11.31 -0.94
CA ILE A 145 -7.52 -10.37 -0.99
C ILE A 145 -7.06 -8.96 -1.38
N VAL A 146 -6.00 -8.44 -0.74
CA VAL A 146 -5.49 -7.09 -1.04
C VAL A 146 -4.94 -6.99 -2.47
N ARG A 147 -4.21 -8.01 -2.94
CA ARG A 147 -3.69 -8.06 -4.34
C ARG A 147 -4.81 -7.99 -5.38
N GLU A 148 -5.87 -8.75 -5.17
CA GLU A 148 -6.98 -8.85 -6.13
C GLU A 148 -7.96 -7.67 -6.03
N THR A 149 -8.00 -7.00 -4.88
CA THR A 149 -8.88 -5.83 -4.67
C THR A 149 -8.27 -4.53 -5.20
N ALA A 150 -6.94 -4.41 -5.19
CA ALA A 150 -6.28 -3.19 -5.58
C ALA A 150 -6.57 -2.78 -7.04
N SER A 151 -6.94 -1.51 -7.23
CA SER A 151 -7.22 -0.93 -8.54
C SER A 151 -5.99 -0.36 -9.24
N ASN A 152 -4.97 0.04 -8.47
CA ASN A 152 -3.72 0.60 -8.99
C ASN A 152 -2.57 0.43 -7.98
N TRP A 153 -1.34 0.67 -8.43
CA TRP A 153 -0.13 0.61 -7.60
C TRP A 153 -0.14 1.59 -6.42
N TYR A 154 -0.81 2.74 -6.55
CA TYR A 154 -0.79 3.81 -5.54
C TYR A 154 -1.53 3.38 -4.27
N ALA A 155 -2.81 3.01 -4.41
CA ALA A 155 -3.61 2.52 -3.31
C ALA A 155 -3.03 1.23 -2.74
N TYR A 156 -2.59 0.32 -3.63
CA TYR A 156 -1.95 -0.93 -3.22
C TYR A 156 -0.73 -0.70 -2.32
N GLY A 157 0.21 0.15 -2.72
CA GLY A 157 1.45 0.34 -1.95
C GLY A 157 1.24 1.07 -0.63
N LEU A 158 0.26 1.98 -0.55
CA LEU A 158 -0.15 2.62 0.71
C LEU A 158 -0.79 1.64 1.69
N VAL A 159 -1.58 0.69 1.18
CA VAL A 159 -2.34 -0.25 2.00
C VAL A 159 -1.53 -1.50 2.36
N ILE A 160 -0.77 -2.08 1.42
CA ILE A 160 -0.15 -3.40 1.63
C ILE A 160 0.91 -3.41 2.74
N THR A 161 1.51 -2.26 3.06
CA THR A 161 2.49 -2.14 4.15
C THR A 161 1.85 -2.03 5.53
N GLU A 162 0.53 -1.91 5.60
CA GLU A 162 -0.24 -1.71 6.83
C GLU A 162 -0.62 -3.04 7.50
N ALA A 163 0.39 -3.86 7.84
CA ALA A 163 0.17 -5.22 8.33
C ALA A 163 -0.80 -5.29 9.53
N LYS A 164 -0.67 -4.37 10.50
CA LYS A 164 -1.52 -4.32 11.69
C LYS A 164 -2.94 -3.88 11.36
N LEU A 165 -3.11 -2.78 10.61
CA LEU A 165 -4.42 -2.33 10.11
C LEU A 165 -5.15 -3.44 9.33
N LEU A 166 -4.46 -4.08 8.39
CA LEU A 166 -5.03 -5.13 7.54
C LEU A 166 -5.46 -6.35 8.36
N ASN A 167 -4.64 -6.80 9.31
CA ASN A 167 -5.02 -7.88 10.22
C ASN A 167 -6.28 -7.52 11.00
N THR A 168 -6.32 -6.35 11.64
CA THR A 168 -7.48 -5.93 12.43
C THR A 168 -8.75 -5.80 11.59
N ILE A 169 -8.66 -5.24 10.38
CA ILE A 169 -9.81 -5.14 9.47
C ILE A 169 -10.38 -6.53 9.14
N PHE A 170 -9.53 -7.45 8.68
CA PHE A 170 -10.01 -8.74 8.21
C PHE A 170 -10.40 -9.68 9.35
N GLU A 171 -9.76 -9.57 10.52
CA GLU A 171 -10.18 -10.28 11.73
C GLU A 171 -11.56 -9.81 12.19
N GLU A 172 -11.85 -8.51 12.17
CA GLU A 172 -13.17 -7.99 12.52
C GLU A 172 -14.26 -8.43 11.53
N VAL A 173 -13.94 -8.48 10.23
CA VAL A 173 -14.84 -9.06 9.22
C VAL A 173 -15.09 -10.55 9.50
N ALA A 174 -14.04 -11.34 9.74
CA ALA A 174 -14.14 -12.78 10.02
C ALA A 174 -14.95 -13.06 11.31
N LYS A 175 -14.71 -12.28 12.36
CA LYS A 175 -15.41 -12.34 13.64
C LYS A 175 -16.91 -12.11 13.47
N ARG A 176 -17.31 -11.07 12.72
CA ARG A 176 -18.73 -10.79 12.44
C ARG A 176 -19.39 -11.80 11.50
N LEU A 177 -18.62 -12.41 10.59
CA LEU A 177 -19.08 -13.55 9.78
C LEU A 177 -19.23 -14.84 10.59
N ASN A 178 -18.67 -14.89 11.80
CA ASN A 178 -18.57 -16.08 12.64
C ASN A 178 -17.92 -17.28 11.92
N ARG A 179 -16.95 -17.01 11.04
CA ARG A 179 -16.15 -18.03 10.33
C ARG A 179 -14.87 -17.43 9.74
N PRO A 180 -13.83 -18.24 9.47
CA PRO A 180 -12.64 -17.76 8.77
C PRO A 180 -12.96 -17.18 7.39
N LEU A 181 -12.29 -16.08 7.05
CA LEU A 181 -12.30 -15.55 5.70
C LEU A 181 -11.53 -16.48 4.75
N THR A 182 -12.07 -16.62 3.54
CA THR A 182 -11.38 -17.30 2.43
C THR A 182 -11.39 -16.35 1.24
N ALA A 183 -10.32 -16.33 0.46
CA ALA A 183 -10.25 -15.50 -0.74
C ALA A 183 -11.44 -15.78 -1.66
N ASN A 184 -11.78 -17.06 -1.84
CA ASN A 184 -12.96 -17.51 -2.59
C ASN A 184 -14.30 -16.90 -2.12
N SER A 185 -14.45 -16.49 -0.85
CA SER A 185 -15.68 -15.84 -0.38
C SER A 185 -15.83 -14.42 -0.91
N LEU A 186 -14.73 -13.77 -1.28
CA LEU A 186 -14.68 -12.37 -1.74
C LEU A 186 -14.47 -12.29 -3.26
N LEU A 187 -13.53 -13.07 -3.80
CA LEU A 187 -13.12 -13.04 -5.21
C LEU A 187 -14.20 -13.50 -6.22
N LYS A 188 -15.30 -14.09 -5.74
CA LYS A 188 -16.39 -14.59 -6.60
C LYS A 188 -17.44 -13.54 -6.95
N ASN A 189 -17.38 -12.36 -6.34
CA ASN A 189 -18.35 -11.28 -6.50
C ASN A 189 -17.62 -9.94 -6.64
N ASN A 190 -17.67 -9.32 -7.82
CA ASN A 190 -17.06 -8.00 -8.06
C ASN A 190 -17.61 -6.94 -7.11
N GLY A 191 -18.91 -7.01 -6.76
CA GLY A 191 -19.49 -6.12 -5.76
C GLY A 191 -18.89 -6.30 -4.37
N CYS A 192 -18.28 -7.44 -4.07
CA CYS A 192 -17.54 -7.66 -2.84
C CYS A 192 -16.11 -7.12 -2.90
N LEU A 193 -15.45 -7.21 -4.06
CA LEU A 193 -14.15 -6.56 -4.24
C LEU A 193 -14.27 -5.04 -4.08
N GLU A 194 -15.36 -4.47 -4.59
CA GLU A 194 -15.59 -3.04 -4.55
C GLU A 194 -15.83 -2.56 -3.11
N THR A 195 -16.61 -3.29 -2.31
CA THR A 195 -16.79 -2.93 -0.89
C THR A 195 -15.54 -3.16 -0.05
N VAL A 196 -14.72 -4.17 -0.37
CA VAL A 196 -13.40 -4.31 0.28
C VAL A 196 -12.50 -3.14 -0.12
N ARG A 197 -12.54 -2.68 -1.38
CA ARG A 197 -11.77 -1.51 -1.81
C ARG A 197 -12.19 -0.26 -1.06
N GLU A 198 -13.49 0.02 -0.97
CA GLU A 198 -14.01 1.15 -0.19
C GLU A 198 -13.54 1.12 1.27
N LEU A 199 -13.46 -0.07 1.88
CA LEU A 199 -12.96 -0.25 3.24
C LEU A 199 -11.45 0.01 3.34
N LEU A 200 -10.66 -0.48 2.39
CA LEU A 200 -9.20 -0.26 2.35
C LEU A 200 -8.85 1.20 2.03
N ASP A 201 -9.69 1.88 1.24
CA ASP A 201 -9.53 3.29 0.89
C ASP A 201 -9.66 4.22 2.10
N LEU A 202 -10.14 3.73 3.26
CA LEU A 202 -10.02 4.47 4.52
C LEU A 202 -8.56 4.86 4.80
N LYS A 203 -7.57 4.04 4.43
CA LYS A 203 -6.16 4.41 4.62
C LYS A 203 -5.80 5.72 3.91
N ILE A 204 -6.46 6.03 2.80
CA ILE A 204 -6.19 7.22 1.99
C ILE A 204 -7.13 8.37 2.40
N ASN A 205 -8.43 8.07 2.52
CA ASN A 205 -9.50 9.06 2.61
C ASN A 205 -10.07 9.23 4.02
N TRP A 206 -9.36 8.80 5.07
CA TRP A 206 -9.83 8.90 6.44
C TRP A 206 -10.10 10.37 6.86
N PRO A 207 -11.35 10.75 7.17
CA PRO A 207 -11.68 12.15 7.44
C PRO A 207 -11.28 12.61 8.85
N PHE A 208 -11.05 11.67 9.78
CA PHE A 208 -10.67 11.96 11.17
C PHE A 208 -9.16 11.87 11.40
N ARG A 209 -8.34 11.90 10.34
CA ARG A 209 -6.88 11.85 10.45
C ARG A 209 -6.36 13.09 11.16
N ARG A 210 -5.43 12.90 12.10
CA ARG A 210 -4.76 14.00 12.81
C ARG A 210 -4.03 14.91 11.82
N LYS A 211 -4.18 16.23 11.96
CA LYS A 211 -3.53 17.22 11.08
C LYS A 211 -2.00 17.18 11.10
N SER A 212 -1.41 16.78 12.22
CA SER A 212 0.04 16.67 12.37
C SER A 212 0.61 15.32 11.89
N SER A 213 -0.23 14.43 11.34
CA SER A 213 0.21 13.12 10.85
C SER A 213 0.88 13.25 9.49
N SER A 214 1.69 12.26 9.13
CA SER A 214 2.38 12.15 7.83
C SER A 214 1.44 11.81 6.66
N GLY A 215 0.15 12.12 6.78
CA GLY A 215 -0.89 11.78 5.82
C GLY A 215 -1.07 10.25 5.70
N PRO A 216 -1.19 9.71 4.48
CA PRO A 216 -1.31 8.27 4.26
C PRO A 216 0.05 7.55 4.31
N ALA A 217 1.17 8.26 4.44
CA ALA A 217 2.48 7.62 4.50
C ALA A 217 2.59 6.68 5.72
N ASN A 218 3.45 5.69 5.63
CA ASN A 218 3.65 4.71 6.68
C ASN A 218 5.14 4.41 6.87
N TYR A 219 5.55 4.35 8.14
CA TYR A 219 6.86 3.87 8.55
C TYR A 219 6.69 2.48 9.16
N PHE A 220 7.04 1.45 8.41
CA PHE A 220 6.71 0.05 8.72
C PHE A 220 7.93 -0.78 9.13
N PHE A 221 9.07 -0.17 9.44
CA PHE A 221 10.24 -0.90 9.92
C PHE A 221 10.04 -1.39 11.36
N GLU A 222 10.64 -2.53 11.70
CA GLU A 222 10.43 -3.20 13.00
C GLU A 222 11.15 -2.50 14.18
N ASP A 223 11.98 -1.50 13.90
CA ASP A 223 12.65 -0.66 14.91
C ASP A 223 11.72 0.31 15.64
N GLN A 224 10.48 0.49 15.14
CA GLN A 224 9.41 1.27 15.76
C GLN A 224 9.75 2.76 15.99
N LEU A 225 10.70 3.31 15.23
CA LEU A 225 11.14 4.71 15.38
C LEU A 225 9.99 5.73 15.26
N TYR A 226 8.99 5.43 14.43
CA TYR A 226 7.85 6.30 14.17
C TYR A 226 6.52 5.60 14.51
N SER A 227 6.34 5.30 15.79
CA SER A 227 5.12 4.66 16.30
C SER A 227 3.92 5.61 16.28
N ARG A 228 2.75 5.08 15.91
CA ARG A 228 1.49 5.84 15.89
C ARG A 228 1.03 6.14 17.33
N PRO A 229 0.75 7.40 17.68
CA PRO A 229 0.38 7.76 19.03
C PRO A 229 -0.97 7.14 19.42
N PRO A 230 -1.17 6.77 20.70
CA PRO A 230 -2.47 6.32 21.18
C PRO A 230 -3.51 7.45 21.10
N ILE A 231 -4.79 7.05 21.10
CA ILE A 231 -5.92 7.99 21.14
C ILE A 231 -6.26 8.31 22.59
N ASN A 232 -6.41 9.60 22.91
CA ASN A 232 -6.79 10.03 24.25
C ASN A 232 -8.32 10.21 24.35
N TYR A 233 -9.02 9.12 24.69
CA TYR A 233 -10.48 9.13 24.82
C TYR A 233 -10.99 9.98 26.00
N GLU A 234 -10.18 10.15 27.06
CA GLU A 234 -10.54 10.96 28.23
C GLU A 234 -10.80 12.42 27.85
N THR A 235 -10.07 12.96 26.87
CA THR A 235 -10.26 14.35 26.40
C THR A 235 -11.62 14.63 25.78
N ILE A 236 -12.33 13.60 25.34
CA ILE A 236 -13.69 13.69 24.80
C ILE A 236 -14.74 13.07 25.74
N GLY A 237 -14.34 12.63 26.93
CA GLY A 237 -15.23 12.05 27.93
C GLY A 237 -15.78 10.67 27.59
N GLU A 238 -15.14 9.94 26.68
CA GLU A 238 -15.60 8.63 26.20
C GLU A 238 -14.73 7.48 26.73
N PRO A 239 -15.27 6.26 26.85
CA PRO A 239 -14.46 5.07 27.07
C PRO A 239 -13.64 4.73 25.81
N VAL A 240 -12.68 3.82 25.97
CA VAL A 240 -11.91 3.27 24.85
C VAL A 240 -12.86 2.61 23.84
N SER A 241 -12.74 3.00 22.57
CA SER A 241 -13.55 2.47 21.48
C SER A 241 -13.31 0.98 21.26
N ARG A 242 -14.36 0.24 20.84
CA ARG A 242 -14.21 -1.13 20.31
C ARG A 242 -13.31 -1.22 19.07
N HIS A 243 -13.10 -0.10 18.39
CA HIS A 243 -12.28 0.03 17.19
C HIS A 243 -10.93 0.69 17.47
N ASP A 244 -10.48 0.77 18.74
CA ASP A 244 -9.25 1.47 19.16
C ASP A 244 -8.05 1.21 18.25
N ILE A 245 -7.75 -0.07 17.96
CA ILE A 245 -6.64 -0.43 17.07
C ILE A 245 -6.83 0.16 15.67
N LEU A 246 -8.01 0.03 15.06
CA LEU A 246 -8.27 0.59 13.72
C LEU A 246 -8.12 2.11 13.72
N LEU A 247 -8.67 2.77 14.74
CA LEU A 247 -8.63 4.22 14.87
C LEU A 247 -7.19 4.71 15.07
N GLN A 248 -6.37 4.00 15.85
CA GLN A 248 -4.96 4.31 16.05
C GLN A 248 -4.16 4.11 14.75
N GLU A 249 -4.36 3.00 14.04
CA GLU A 249 -3.67 2.71 12.77
C GLU A 249 -4.07 3.71 11.66
N LEU A 250 -5.27 4.29 11.73
CA LEU A 250 -5.71 5.38 10.86
C LEU A 250 -5.21 6.78 11.32
N GLU A 251 -4.43 6.84 12.41
CA GLU A 251 -3.92 8.06 13.05
C GLU A 251 -5.04 9.06 13.40
N SER A 252 -6.11 8.54 14.00
CA SER A 252 -7.31 9.32 14.28
C SER A 252 -7.10 10.38 15.36
N TYR A 253 -7.89 11.44 15.26
CA TYR A 253 -8.04 12.47 16.28
C TYR A 253 -9.49 12.96 16.30
N PHE A 254 -10.02 13.19 17.50
CA PHE A 254 -11.43 13.55 17.72
C PHE A 254 -11.51 14.78 18.60
N ASN A 255 -12.38 15.75 18.25
CA ASN A 255 -12.64 16.92 19.09
C ASN A 255 -13.85 16.73 20.01
N SER A 256 -14.63 15.67 19.77
CA SER A 256 -15.86 15.40 20.51
C SER A 256 -16.23 13.92 20.45
N ALA A 257 -17.12 13.52 21.37
CA ALA A 257 -17.80 12.22 21.32
C ALA A 257 -18.54 11.99 19.99
N ASN A 258 -19.10 13.05 19.38
CA ASN A 258 -19.79 12.95 18.09
C ASN A 258 -18.83 12.60 16.94
N ASP A 259 -17.60 13.13 16.95
CA ASP A 259 -16.58 12.78 15.95
C ASP A 259 -16.22 11.29 16.07
N LEU A 260 -16.00 10.81 17.31
CA LEU A 260 -15.73 9.40 17.57
C LEU A 260 -16.90 8.53 17.07
N GLN A 261 -18.13 8.87 17.45
CA GLN A 261 -19.30 8.10 17.06
C GLN A 261 -19.47 8.05 15.53
N ALA A 262 -19.20 9.16 14.83
CA ALA A 262 -19.24 9.21 13.38
C ALA A 262 -18.15 8.33 12.74
N ALA A 263 -16.94 8.31 13.31
CA ALA A 263 -15.85 7.45 12.87
C ALA A 263 -16.18 5.95 13.05
N GLU A 264 -16.71 5.58 14.21
CA GLU A 264 -17.14 4.20 14.48
C GLU A 264 -18.24 3.76 13.51
N ASN A 265 -19.25 4.60 13.31
CA ASN A 265 -20.36 4.32 12.39
C ASN A 265 -19.87 4.15 10.94
N LEU A 266 -18.88 4.93 10.52
CA LEU A 266 -18.25 4.79 9.20
C LEU A 266 -17.59 3.42 9.05
N ILE A 267 -16.76 3.01 10.02
CA ILE A 267 -16.09 1.70 10.01
C ILE A 267 -17.12 0.57 10.02
N ASP A 268 -18.11 0.64 10.91
CA ASP A 268 -19.13 -0.39 11.05
C ASP A 268 -19.97 -0.56 9.78
N ARG A 269 -20.35 0.54 9.15
CA ARG A 269 -21.08 0.53 7.88
C ARG A 269 -20.28 -0.14 6.77
N LEU A 270 -18.99 0.19 6.64
CA LEU A 270 -18.12 -0.39 5.59
C LEU A 270 -17.89 -1.89 5.82
N ILE A 271 -17.62 -2.30 7.06
CA ILE A 271 -17.52 -3.73 7.42
C ILE A 271 -18.83 -4.46 7.14
N HIS A 272 -19.97 -3.86 7.52
CA HIS A 272 -21.29 -4.43 7.26
C HIS A 272 -21.58 -4.58 5.76
N ASN A 273 -21.15 -3.62 4.93
CA ASN A 273 -21.27 -3.69 3.48
C ASN A 273 -20.48 -4.87 2.89
N VAL A 274 -19.25 -5.12 3.36
CA VAL A 274 -18.46 -6.29 2.95
C VAL A 274 -19.21 -7.58 3.31
N ILE A 275 -19.68 -7.69 4.56
CA ILE A 275 -20.40 -8.88 5.04
C ILE A 275 -21.67 -9.14 4.21
N ASN A 276 -22.46 -8.11 3.96
CA ASN A 276 -23.68 -8.23 3.15
C ASN A 276 -23.39 -8.72 1.73
N GLN A 277 -22.30 -8.26 1.11
CA GLN A 277 -21.91 -8.72 -0.23
C GLN A 277 -21.48 -10.18 -0.28
N ILE A 278 -20.90 -10.70 0.81
CA ILE A 278 -20.55 -12.11 0.95
C ILE A 278 -21.82 -12.99 1.00
N PHE A 279 -22.89 -12.51 1.63
CA PHE A 279 -24.16 -13.26 1.74
C PHE A 279 -25.11 -13.09 0.55
N LYS A 280 -24.90 -12.08 -0.31
CA LYS A 280 -25.77 -11.87 -1.47
C LYS A 280 -25.70 -13.08 -2.43
N PRO A 281 -26.82 -13.75 -2.73
CA PRO A 281 -26.84 -14.80 -3.73
C PRO A 281 -26.51 -14.23 -5.11
N LYS A 282 -25.78 -15.00 -5.93
CA LYS A 282 -25.56 -14.64 -7.34
C LYS A 282 -26.91 -14.46 -8.01
N LEU A 283 -27.20 -13.27 -8.54
CA LEU A 283 -28.15 -13.16 -9.64
C LEU A 283 -27.54 -13.92 -10.82
N LEU A 284 -27.92 -15.19 -10.95
CA LEU A 284 -27.71 -15.94 -12.17
C LEU A 284 -28.48 -15.19 -13.25
N PHE A 285 -27.77 -14.47 -14.11
CA PHE A 285 -28.29 -14.08 -15.41
C PHE A 285 -28.65 -15.39 -16.12
N ARG A 286 -29.91 -15.82 -15.99
CA ARG A 286 -30.51 -16.76 -16.93
C ARG A 286 -30.48 -16.04 -18.27
N ARG A 287 -29.53 -16.43 -19.13
CA ARG A 287 -29.69 -16.23 -20.56
C ARG A 287 -31.00 -16.90 -20.94
N ILE A 288 -32.03 -16.09 -21.11
CA ILE A 288 -33.23 -16.47 -21.82
C ILE A 288 -32.76 -16.73 -23.24
N ILE A 289 -32.64 -18.01 -23.59
CA ILE A 289 -32.56 -18.46 -24.98
C ILE A 289 -34.00 -18.33 -25.49
N ILE A 290 -34.24 -17.35 -26.37
CA ILE A 290 -35.35 -17.36 -27.33
C ILE A 290 -34.73 -17.71 -28.67
#